data_AF-A0A2X2TK63-F1
#
_entry.id   AF-A0A2X2TK63-F1
#
_cell.length_a   1.000
_cell.length_b   1.000
_cell.length_c   1.000
_cell.angle_alpha   90.00
_cell.angle_beta   90.00
_cell.angle_gamma   90.00
#
_symmetry.space_group_name_H-M   'P 1'
#
loop_
_entity.id
_entity.type
_entity.pdbx_description
1 polymer ?
#
loop_
_entity_poly.entity_id
_entity_poly.type
_entity_poly.pdbx_seq_one_letter_code
_entity_poly.pdbx_strand_id
1 'polypeptide(L)'
;MQFNRQIDGTMLPLPKPSVDTGMGLERIAAVLQHVNSNYDIDLFKKLIQSVAEMTGATDLSNKSLRVIADHIRSCAFLIADGVTPSNENRGYVLRRIIRRAIRHGNMLGAKDTFFYKLVGPLVEVMGSAGEELAKQQALVEQVLKTEEEQFARTLERGLALLDDELAKLKGDTLDGETAFRLYDTYGFPVDLTADVCRERNIKVDEAGFEAAMEEQRRRARESSGFGADYNSMIRVDSASEFKGYDSLDLNAKVVALFVDGKSVDQVTAGQDAVVVLNETPFYGESGGQVGDKGTVKGNGVDFAVNDTQKYGQAIGHLGKLVTGVLKVGDSVEAKVDEARRARIRLNHSATHLLHAALRQVLGTHVAQKGSLVNDKGLRFDFSSF
;
A
#
# COMPACT_ATOMS: atom_id res chain seq x y z
N MET A 1 18.90 -12.22 22.60
CA MET A 1 18.36 -13.17 21.63
C MET A 1 19.35 -14.31 21.35
N GLN A 2 18.86 -15.54 21.17
CA GLN A 2 19.70 -16.74 21.02
C GLN A 2 19.41 -17.57 19.75
N PHE A 3 18.22 -17.42 19.15
CA PHE A 3 17.79 -18.26 18.02
C PHE A 3 17.15 -17.41 16.92
N ASN A 4 17.31 -17.86 15.67
CA ASN A 4 16.64 -17.36 14.49
C ASN A 4 15.50 -18.33 14.10
N ARG A 5 14.26 -17.85 14.16
CA ARG A 5 13.08 -18.63 13.77
C ARG A 5 12.96 -18.66 12.25
N GLN A 6 13.03 -19.86 11.69
CA GLN A 6 12.82 -20.11 10.27
C GLN A 6 11.31 -20.13 9.93
N ILE A 7 10.99 -20.06 8.64
CA ILE A 7 9.61 -20.02 8.12
C ILE A 7 8.82 -21.29 8.50
N ASP A 8 9.51 -22.44 8.56
CA ASP A 8 8.94 -23.73 8.98
C ASP A 8 8.79 -23.87 10.51
N GLY A 9 9.17 -22.84 11.27
CA GLY A 9 9.15 -22.82 12.74
C GLY A 9 10.42 -23.34 13.40
N THR A 10 11.40 -23.84 12.65
CA THR A 10 12.67 -24.32 13.18
C THR A 10 13.46 -23.18 13.83
N MET A 11 14.08 -23.44 14.98
CA MET A 11 14.85 -22.45 15.73
C MET A 11 16.35 -22.72 15.58
N LEU A 12 17.03 -22.01 14.69
CA LEU A 12 18.46 -22.16 14.48
C LEU A 12 19.25 -21.27 15.44
N PRO A 13 20.36 -21.74 16.04
CA PRO A 13 21.20 -20.89 16.88
C PRO A 13 21.70 -19.65 16.13
N LEU A 14 21.65 -18.49 16.77
CA LEU A 14 22.28 -17.29 16.22
C LEU A 14 23.80 -17.43 16.26
N PRO A 15 24.52 -17.02 15.19
CA PRO A 15 25.98 -17.05 15.18
C PRO A 15 26.60 -16.11 16.22
N LYS A 16 25.86 -15.08 16.64
CA LYS A 16 26.21 -14.17 17.73
C LYS A 16 24.98 -13.92 18.60
N PRO A 17 24.89 -14.56 19.79
CA PRO A 17 23.84 -14.24 20.75
C PRO A 17 23.96 -12.80 21.24
N SER A 18 22.82 -12.20 21.61
CA SER A 18 22.75 -10.85 22.16
C SER A 18 21.97 -10.84 23.48
N VAL A 19 22.16 -9.78 24.27
CA VAL A 19 21.25 -9.45 25.38
C VAL A 19 20.32 -8.35 24.87
N ASP A 20 19.02 -8.55 25.03
CA ASP A 20 17.97 -7.61 24.63
C ASP A 20 17.21 -7.20 25.90
N THR A 21 17.42 -5.97 26.36
CA THR A 21 16.79 -5.43 27.57
C THR A 21 15.79 -4.34 27.20
N GLY A 22 14.65 -4.34 27.88
CA GLY A 22 13.65 -3.29 27.79
C GLY A 22 13.05 -3.02 29.16
N MET A 23 12.99 -1.75 29.54
CA MET A 23 12.35 -1.32 30.78
C MET A 23 11.34 -0.21 30.43
N GLY A 24 10.06 -0.47 30.65
CA GLY A 24 9.00 0.47 30.27
C GLY A 24 9.00 1.71 31.15
N LEU A 25 9.35 2.86 30.59
CA LEU A 25 9.49 4.13 31.32
C LEU A 25 8.22 4.48 32.10
N GLU A 26 7.04 4.35 31.50
CA GLU A 26 5.76 4.65 32.14
C GLU A 26 5.47 3.74 33.33
N ARG A 27 5.94 2.49 33.30
CA ARG A 27 5.79 1.56 34.43
C ARG A 27 6.72 1.92 35.58
N ILE A 28 7.95 2.33 35.28
CA ILE A 28 8.87 2.85 36.30
C ILE A 28 8.27 4.12 36.93
N ALA A 29 7.76 5.02 36.10
CA ALA A 29 7.09 6.24 36.56
C ALA A 29 5.90 5.94 37.48
N ALA A 30 5.06 4.95 37.12
CA ALA A 30 3.95 4.53 37.98
C ALA A 30 4.43 4.06 39.36
N VAL A 31 5.51 3.26 39.42
CA VAL A 31 6.11 2.81 40.69
C VAL A 31 6.67 3.99 41.49
N LEU A 32 7.43 4.88 40.86
CA LEU A 32 8.03 6.06 41.51
C LEU A 32 6.98 7.06 42.01
N GLN A 33 5.85 7.16 41.32
CA GLN A 33 4.74 8.02 41.71
C GLN A 33 3.73 7.33 42.64
N HIS A 34 4.00 6.09 43.06
CA HIS A 34 3.15 5.29 43.94
C HIS A 34 1.72 5.09 43.40
N VAL A 35 1.57 4.88 42.09
CA VAL A 35 0.29 4.61 41.43
C VAL A 35 0.26 3.23 40.78
N ASN A 36 -0.95 2.65 40.65
CA ASN A 36 -1.14 1.27 40.18
C ASN A 36 -1.38 1.14 38.67
N SER A 37 -1.43 2.27 37.95
CA SER A 37 -1.64 2.29 36.51
C SER A 37 -0.76 3.33 35.83
N ASN A 38 -0.30 3.02 34.61
CA ASN A 38 0.38 4.00 33.77
C ASN A 38 -0.50 5.22 33.50
N TYR A 39 -1.83 5.06 33.46
CA TYR A 39 -2.76 6.17 33.22
C TYR A 39 -2.90 7.13 34.42
N ASP A 40 -2.39 6.74 35.58
CA ASP A 40 -2.44 7.54 36.80
C ASP A 40 -1.15 8.35 37.03
N ILE A 41 -0.16 8.24 36.14
CA ILE A 41 1.04 9.08 36.18
C ILE A 41 0.70 10.51 35.75
N ASP A 42 1.49 11.47 36.23
CA ASP A 42 1.40 12.89 35.90
C ASP A 42 1.20 13.20 34.40
N LEU A 43 2.00 12.59 33.52
CA LEU A 43 1.91 12.77 32.07
C LEU A 43 0.52 12.40 31.53
N PHE A 44 0.03 11.20 31.87
CA PHE A 44 -1.27 10.74 31.40
C PHE A 44 -2.42 11.50 32.07
N LYS A 45 -2.31 11.87 33.34
CA LYS A 45 -3.33 12.68 34.04
C LYS A 45 -3.54 14.03 33.36
N LYS A 46 -2.46 14.76 33.03
CA LYS A 46 -2.58 16.06 32.34
C LYS A 46 -3.18 15.90 30.95
N LEU A 47 -2.81 14.84 30.23
CA LEU A 47 -3.34 14.57 28.89
C LEU A 47 -4.82 14.13 28.94
N ILE A 48 -5.19 13.25 29.86
CA ILE A 48 -6.59 12.82 30.10
C ILE A 48 -7.48 14.00 30.45
N GLN A 49 -6.98 14.91 31.30
CA GLN A 49 -7.69 16.14 31.64
C GLN A 49 -7.93 17.02 30.39
N SER A 50 -6.92 17.16 29.53
CA SER A 50 -7.05 17.89 28.26
C SER A 50 -8.08 17.23 27.32
N VAL A 51 -8.12 15.89 27.27
CA VAL A 51 -9.15 15.17 26.51
C VAL A 51 -10.55 15.45 27.08
N ALA A 52 -10.71 15.41 28.40
CA ALA A 52 -11.99 15.66 29.05
C ALA A 52 -12.52 17.08 28.73
N GLU A 53 -11.66 18.08 28.78
CA GLU A 53 -11.99 19.48 28.42
C GLU A 53 -12.42 19.61 26.95
N MET A 54 -11.71 18.96 26.03
CA MET A 54 -12.01 19.03 24.60
C MET A 54 -13.28 18.25 24.21
N THR A 55 -13.59 17.18 24.93
CA THR A 55 -14.76 16.31 24.64
C THR A 55 -16.01 16.70 25.44
N GLY A 56 -15.85 17.49 26.51
CA GLY A 56 -16.93 17.82 27.44
C GLY A 56 -17.23 16.71 28.46
N ALA A 57 -16.38 15.68 28.56
CA ALA A 57 -16.59 14.56 29.47
C ALA A 57 -16.39 14.98 30.93
N THR A 58 -17.37 14.69 31.79
CA THR A 58 -17.30 14.97 33.24
C THR A 58 -16.82 13.77 34.06
N ASP A 59 -17.00 12.55 33.55
CA ASP A 59 -16.52 11.33 34.19
C ASP A 59 -15.09 11.00 33.75
N LEU A 60 -14.11 11.42 34.56
CA LEU A 60 -12.69 11.16 34.34
C LEU A 60 -12.29 9.68 34.47
N SER A 61 -13.18 8.82 34.97
CA SER A 61 -12.93 7.37 35.06
C SER A 61 -13.23 6.63 33.76
N ASN A 62 -13.90 7.29 32.80
CA ASN A 62 -14.28 6.69 31.53
C ASN A 62 -13.05 6.23 30.73
N LYS A 63 -13.03 4.94 30.36
CA LYS A 63 -11.90 4.31 29.65
C LYS A 63 -11.61 4.95 28.30
N SER A 64 -12.60 5.58 27.64
CA SER A 64 -12.41 6.28 26.37
C SER A 64 -11.39 7.41 26.49
N LEU A 65 -11.32 8.10 27.63
CA LEU A 65 -10.31 9.15 27.87
C LEU A 65 -8.89 8.59 27.80
N ARG A 66 -8.68 7.40 28.36
CA ARG A 66 -7.38 6.71 28.36
C ARG A 66 -6.98 6.28 26.95
N VAL A 67 -7.95 5.77 26.17
CA VAL A 67 -7.72 5.37 24.77
C VAL A 67 -7.31 6.57 23.93
N ILE A 68 -8.01 7.70 24.04
CA ILE A 68 -7.67 8.91 23.28
C ILE A 68 -6.30 9.45 23.68
N ALA A 69 -6.00 9.52 24.98
CA ALA A 69 -4.72 9.99 25.48
C ALA A 69 -3.53 9.12 25.01
N ASP A 70 -3.70 7.80 24.94
CA ASP A 70 -2.70 6.90 24.38
C ASP A 70 -2.55 7.06 22.87
N HIS A 71 -3.68 7.13 22.16
CA HIS A 71 -3.69 7.21 20.70
C HIS A 71 -3.13 8.51 20.17
N ILE A 72 -3.37 9.67 20.80
CA ILE A 72 -2.75 10.93 20.35
C ILE A 72 -1.22 10.85 20.43
N ARG A 73 -0.67 10.20 21.48
CA ARG A 73 0.78 9.99 21.60
C ARG A 73 1.30 9.17 20.41
N SER A 74 0.69 8.01 20.16
CA SER A 74 1.11 7.13 19.07
C SER A 74 0.99 7.82 17.71
N CYS A 75 -0.14 8.45 17.42
CA CYS A 75 -0.38 9.11 16.14
C CYS A 75 0.58 10.27 15.91
N ALA A 76 0.80 11.11 16.93
CA ALA A 76 1.66 12.28 16.80
C ALA A 76 3.12 11.91 16.49
N PHE A 77 3.68 10.92 17.19
CA PHE A 77 5.03 10.44 16.93
C PHE A 77 5.15 9.72 15.58
N LEU A 78 4.17 8.90 15.19
CA LEU A 78 4.17 8.26 13.87
C LEU A 78 4.18 9.29 12.73
N ILE A 79 3.39 10.37 12.88
CA ILE A 79 3.33 11.43 11.87
C ILE A 79 4.63 12.25 11.85
N ALA A 80 5.18 12.58 13.03
CA ALA A 80 6.48 13.26 13.13
C ALA A 80 7.61 12.44 12.48
N ASP A 81 7.55 11.11 12.55
CA ASP A 81 8.50 10.19 11.89
C ASP A 81 8.19 9.96 10.39
N GLY A 82 7.23 10.69 9.82
CA GLY A 82 6.92 10.68 8.39
C GLY A 82 5.93 9.61 7.93
N VAL A 83 5.16 9.01 8.86
CA VAL A 83 4.04 8.12 8.52
C VAL A 83 2.80 8.95 8.25
N THR A 84 2.17 8.74 7.10
CA THR A 84 0.91 9.41 6.72
C THR A 84 -0.25 8.42 6.68
N PRO A 85 -1.46 8.82 7.10
CA PRO A 85 -2.65 7.97 7.01
C PRO A 85 -2.88 7.50 5.56
N SER A 86 -3.10 6.20 5.36
CA SER A 86 -3.35 5.62 4.03
C SER A 86 -4.20 4.35 4.14
N ASN A 87 -4.50 3.70 3.01
CA ASN A 87 -5.22 2.43 2.99
C ASN A 87 -4.31 1.19 3.12
N GLU A 88 -2.99 1.37 3.23
CA GLU A 88 -2.04 0.25 3.20
C GLU A 88 -0.91 0.37 4.22
N ASN A 89 -0.34 -0.77 4.60
CA ASN A 89 0.88 -0.86 5.41
C ASN A 89 0.80 -0.04 6.72
N ARG A 90 1.88 0.65 7.09
CA ARG A 90 1.95 1.52 8.27
C ARG A 90 0.95 2.69 8.24
N GLY A 91 0.59 3.18 7.05
CA GLY A 91 -0.39 4.26 6.91
C GLY A 91 -1.81 3.80 7.23
N TYR A 92 -2.14 2.54 6.92
CA TYR A 92 -3.38 1.90 7.37
C TYR A 92 -3.47 1.80 8.89
N VAL A 93 -2.39 1.35 9.54
CA VAL A 93 -2.34 1.24 11.00
C VAL A 93 -2.53 2.61 11.65
N LEU A 94 -1.84 3.64 11.18
CA LEU A 94 -2.01 5.01 11.67
C LEU A 94 -3.46 5.49 11.50
N ARG A 95 -4.02 5.34 10.30
CA ARG A 95 -5.42 5.69 10.01
C ARG A 95 -6.39 5.01 10.97
N ARG A 96 -6.20 3.70 11.22
CA ARG A 96 -7.02 2.93 12.15
C ARG A 96 -6.97 3.49 13.57
N ILE A 97 -5.78 3.82 14.09
CA ILE A 97 -5.60 4.37 15.45
C ILE A 97 -6.27 5.74 15.56
N ILE A 98 -6.09 6.62 14.57
CA ILE A 98 -6.74 7.94 14.52
C ILE A 98 -8.27 7.79 14.59
N ARG A 99 -8.84 6.97 13.71
CA ARG A 99 -10.29 6.78 13.63
C ARG A 99 -10.88 6.16 14.90
N ARG A 100 -10.14 5.26 15.55
CA ARG A 100 -10.53 4.70 16.85
C ARG A 100 -10.57 5.79 17.94
N ALA A 101 -9.58 6.68 17.99
CA ALA A 101 -9.58 7.80 18.94
C ALA A 101 -10.78 8.74 18.71
N ILE A 102 -11.06 9.08 17.45
CA ILE A 102 -12.20 9.96 17.08
C ILE A 102 -13.54 9.33 17.47
N ARG A 103 -13.70 8.01 17.27
CA ARG A 103 -14.88 7.26 17.75
C ARG A 103 -15.05 7.39 19.26
N HIS A 104 -13.98 7.15 20.03
CA HIS A 104 -14.03 7.32 21.48
C HIS A 104 -14.37 8.75 21.90
N GLY A 105 -13.90 9.77 21.16
CA GLY A 105 -14.30 11.16 21.37
C GLY A 105 -15.79 11.39 21.15
N ASN A 106 -16.35 10.84 20.07
CA ASN A 106 -17.79 10.90 19.81
C ASN A 106 -18.62 10.21 20.91
N MET A 107 -18.16 9.06 21.41
CA MET A 107 -18.79 8.37 22.54
C MET A 107 -18.80 9.21 23.83
N LEU A 108 -17.84 10.13 23.98
CA LEU A 108 -17.75 11.07 25.09
C LEU A 108 -18.56 12.35 24.86
N GLY A 109 -19.13 12.56 23.67
CA GLY A 109 -19.94 13.72 23.34
C GLY A 109 -19.24 14.82 22.53
N ALA A 110 -18.03 14.56 22.00
CA ALA A 110 -17.35 15.51 21.12
C ALA A 110 -18.16 15.74 19.83
N LYS A 111 -18.41 17.01 19.49
CA LYS A 111 -19.19 17.41 18.29
C LYS A 111 -18.33 17.99 17.17
N ASP A 112 -17.26 18.67 17.54
CA ASP A 112 -16.31 19.28 16.60
C ASP A 112 -15.02 18.47 16.53
N THR A 113 -14.21 18.75 15.51
CA THR A 113 -12.83 18.25 15.43
C THR A 113 -12.07 18.64 16.68
N PHE A 114 -11.51 17.66 17.38
CA PHE A 114 -10.86 17.85 18.67
C PHE A 114 -9.50 17.15 18.73
N PHE A 115 -9.31 16.07 17.97
CA PHE A 115 -8.16 15.19 18.17
C PHE A 115 -6.84 15.89 17.85
N TYR A 116 -6.79 16.68 16.78
CA TYR A 116 -5.59 17.47 16.45
C TYR A 116 -5.23 18.52 17.52
N LYS A 117 -6.22 19.03 18.28
CA LYS A 117 -5.98 20.04 19.33
C LYS A 117 -5.22 19.46 20.53
N LEU A 118 -5.14 18.14 20.64
CA LEU A 118 -4.39 17.44 21.69
C LEU A 118 -2.88 17.41 21.42
N VAL A 119 -2.41 17.81 20.24
CA VAL A 119 -0.97 17.84 19.92
C VAL A 119 -0.24 18.88 20.79
N GLY A 120 -0.83 20.06 20.99
CA GLY A 120 -0.27 21.09 21.88
C GLY A 120 -0.07 20.59 23.33
N PRO A 121 -1.13 20.12 24.02
CA PRO A 121 -1.02 19.50 25.34
C PRO A 121 -0.03 18.33 25.38
N LEU A 122 0.05 17.53 24.30
CA LEU A 122 1.02 16.46 24.18
C LEU A 122 2.47 16.99 24.17
N VAL A 123 2.78 18.01 23.36
CA VAL A 123 4.11 18.62 23.31
C VAL A 123 4.51 19.15 24.68
N GLU A 124 3.59 19.80 25.40
CA GLU A 124 3.86 20.29 26.75
C GLU A 124 4.21 19.17 27.73
N VAL A 125 3.49 18.05 27.74
CA VAL A 125 3.76 16.95 28.68
C VAL A 125 5.02 16.16 28.30
N MET A 126 5.40 16.13 27.02
CA MET A 126 6.63 15.47 26.58
C MET A 126 7.88 16.28 26.92
N GLY A 127 7.77 17.59 27.11
CA GLY A 127 8.90 18.47 27.46
C GLY A 127 10.05 18.33 26.48
N SER A 128 11.29 18.22 26.98
CA SER A 128 12.49 18.07 26.14
C SER A 128 12.49 16.77 25.31
N ALA A 129 11.81 15.71 25.76
CA ALA A 129 11.69 14.48 24.98
C ALA A 129 10.78 14.66 23.74
N GLY A 130 10.02 15.75 23.67
CA GLY A 130 9.13 16.11 22.56
C GLY A 130 9.70 17.16 21.61
N GLU A 131 10.98 17.54 21.69
CA GLU A 131 11.54 18.63 20.86
C GLU A 131 11.34 18.41 19.36
N GLU A 132 11.52 17.17 18.86
CA GLU A 132 11.31 16.88 17.44
C GLU A 132 9.82 16.93 17.07
N LEU A 133 8.96 16.45 17.97
CA LEU A 133 7.51 16.58 17.79
C LEU A 133 7.07 18.05 17.78
N ALA A 134 7.66 18.90 18.61
CA ALA A 134 7.38 20.33 18.66
C ALA A 134 7.73 21.03 17.33
N LYS A 135 8.86 20.68 16.70
CA LYS A 135 9.23 21.21 15.37
C LYS A 135 8.23 20.81 14.29
N GLN A 136 7.64 19.63 14.41
CA GLN A 136 6.67 19.09 13.44
C GLN A 136 5.20 19.35 13.83
N GLN A 137 4.94 20.10 14.91
CA GLN A 137 3.59 20.24 15.47
C GLN A 137 2.55 20.67 14.44
N ALA A 138 2.86 21.69 13.63
CA ALA A 138 1.93 22.19 12.61
C ALA A 138 1.58 21.13 11.55
N LEU A 139 2.56 20.31 11.13
CA LEU A 139 2.34 19.21 10.21
C LEU A 139 1.45 18.13 10.85
N VAL A 140 1.75 17.75 12.09
CA VAL A 140 0.99 16.73 12.82
C VAL A 140 -0.46 17.17 13.02
N GLU A 141 -0.67 18.41 13.46
CA GLU A 141 -2.00 19.00 13.63
C GLU A 141 -2.78 18.99 12.30
N GLN A 142 -2.15 19.42 11.21
CA GLN A 142 -2.79 19.46 9.89
C GLN A 142 -3.19 18.05 9.41
N VAL A 143 -2.29 17.07 9.53
CA VAL A 143 -2.57 15.67 9.11
C VAL A 143 -3.71 15.07 9.93
N LEU A 144 -3.69 15.24 11.25
CA LEU A 144 -4.74 14.74 12.13
C LEU A 144 -6.08 15.41 11.83
N LYS A 145 -6.08 16.74 11.67
CA LYS A 145 -7.29 17.50 11.35
C LYS A 145 -7.91 17.06 10.03
N THR A 146 -7.12 16.90 8.98
CA THR A 146 -7.60 16.45 7.67
C THR A 146 -8.23 15.05 7.74
N GLU A 147 -7.57 14.09 8.39
CA GLU A 147 -8.14 12.74 8.53
C GLU A 147 -9.40 12.75 9.44
N GLU A 148 -9.43 13.58 10.48
CA GLU A 148 -10.59 13.73 11.36
C GLU A 148 -11.81 14.31 10.61
N GLU A 149 -11.63 15.39 9.84
CA GLU A 149 -12.68 16.00 9.01
C GLU A 149 -13.19 15.05 7.92
N GLN A 150 -12.29 14.28 7.31
CA GLN A 150 -12.67 13.27 6.32
C GLN A 150 -13.48 12.15 6.98
N PHE A 151 -13.07 11.70 8.15
CA PHE A 151 -13.70 10.58 8.83
C PHE A 151 -15.03 10.94 9.51
N ALA A 152 -15.17 12.15 10.05
CA ALA A 152 -16.40 12.58 10.75
C ALA A 152 -17.66 12.38 9.89
N ARG A 153 -17.58 12.70 8.60
CA ARG A 153 -18.68 12.49 7.64
C ARG A 153 -19.08 11.02 7.48
N THR A 154 -18.10 10.13 7.54
CA THR A 154 -18.30 8.68 7.40
C THR A 154 -18.75 8.04 8.70
N LEU A 155 -18.26 8.53 9.84
CA LEU A 155 -18.51 7.98 11.16
C LEU A 155 -19.99 8.07 11.55
N GLU A 156 -20.61 9.25 11.44
CA GLU A 156 -22.00 9.46 11.86
C GLU A 156 -22.96 8.56 11.08
N ARG A 157 -22.86 8.57 9.74
CA ARG A 157 -23.68 7.72 8.87
C ARG A 157 -23.40 6.24 9.08
N GLY A 158 -22.13 5.85 9.24
CA GLY A 158 -21.73 4.46 9.41
C GLY A 158 -22.20 3.87 10.75
N LEU A 159 -22.13 4.64 11.83
CA LEU A 159 -22.64 4.21 13.15
C LEU A 159 -24.16 4.03 13.13
N ALA A 160 -24.90 4.98 12.54
CA ALA A 160 -26.36 4.86 12.43
C ALA A 160 -26.77 3.60 11.65
N LEU A 161 -26.12 3.33 10.51
CA LEU A 161 -26.37 2.13 9.72
C LEU A 161 -26.01 0.85 10.46
N LEU A 162 -24.86 0.83 11.16
CA LEU A 162 -24.47 -0.32 11.96
C LEU A 162 -25.46 -0.57 13.10
N ASP A 163 -25.91 0.47 13.80
CA ASP A 163 -26.91 0.35 14.86
C ASP A 163 -28.24 -0.22 14.34
N ASP A 164 -28.70 0.22 13.16
CA ASP A 164 -29.90 -0.32 12.52
C ASP A 164 -29.78 -1.81 12.18
N GLU A 165 -28.60 -2.26 11.74
CA GLU A 165 -28.36 -3.68 11.43
C GLU A 165 -28.22 -4.52 12.71
N LEU A 166 -27.52 -4.00 13.72
CA LEU A 166 -27.39 -4.67 15.01
C LEU A 166 -28.74 -4.78 15.73
N ALA A 167 -29.66 -3.82 15.56
CA ALA A 167 -31.01 -3.88 16.12
C ALA A 167 -31.88 -4.99 15.48
N LYS A 168 -31.59 -5.36 14.23
CA LYS A 168 -32.30 -6.43 13.50
C LYS A 168 -31.66 -7.81 13.72
N LEU A 169 -30.47 -7.85 14.32
CA LEU A 169 -29.67 -9.04 14.46
C LEU A 169 -30.36 -10.09 15.35
N LYS A 170 -30.42 -11.33 14.86
CA LYS A 170 -30.85 -12.50 15.63
C LYS A 170 -29.65 -13.39 15.90
N GLY A 171 -29.05 -13.24 17.08
CA GLY A 171 -27.87 -14.02 17.48
C GLY A 171 -26.72 -13.12 17.93
N ASP A 172 -25.51 -13.68 17.94
CA ASP A 172 -24.29 -13.03 18.45
C ASP A 172 -23.27 -12.71 17.34
N THR A 173 -23.64 -12.80 16.06
CA THR A 173 -22.70 -12.67 14.93
C THR A 173 -23.29 -11.81 13.81
N LEU A 174 -22.66 -10.67 13.52
CA LEU A 174 -22.92 -9.83 12.37
C LEU A 174 -22.38 -10.51 11.10
N ASP A 175 -23.22 -10.66 10.09
CA ASP A 175 -22.85 -11.34 8.85
C ASP A 175 -21.81 -10.56 8.04
N GLY A 176 -20.98 -11.30 7.31
CA GLY A 176 -19.87 -10.75 6.55
C GLY A 176 -20.30 -9.87 5.37
N GLU A 177 -21.47 -10.11 4.80
CA GLU A 177 -22.03 -9.32 3.70
C GLU A 177 -22.44 -7.92 4.17
N THR A 178 -23.06 -7.82 5.36
CA THR A 178 -23.38 -6.55 6.00
C THR A 178 -22.11 -5.78 6.37
N ALA A 179 -21.11 -6.44 6.93
CA ALA A 179 -19.81 -5.83 7.23
C ALA A 179 -19.11 -5.34 5.94
N PHE A 180 -19.18 -6.12 4.85
CA PHE A 180 -18.66 -5.75 3.55
C PHE A 180 -19.40 -4.55 2.96
N ARG A 181 -20.73 -4.51 3.05
CA ARG A 181 -21.55 -3.39 2.58
C ARG A 181 -21.23 -2.09 3.32
N LEU A 182 -21.06 -2.16 4.65
CA LEU A 182 -20.62 -1.04 5.47
C LEU A 182 -19.27 -0.49 4.99
N TYR A 183 -18.33 -1.39 4.69
CA TYR A 183 -17.01 -1.04 4.18
C TYR A 183 -17.03 -0.48 2.75
N ASP A 184 -17.55 -1.23 1.78
CA ASP A 184 -17.47 -0.94 0.35
C ASP A 184 -18.40 0.21 -0.07
N THR A 185 -19.65 0.17 0.38
CA THR A 185 -20.66 1.16 -0.06
C THR A 185 -20.61 2.45 0.75
N TYR A 186 -20.37 2.34 2.07
CA TYR A 186 -20.46 3.47 2.98
C TYR A 186 -19.11 3.95 3.51
N GLY A 187 -18.01 3.26 3.16
CA GLY A 187 -16.67 3.62 3.59
C GLY A 187 -16.41 3.39 5.09
N PHE A 188 -17.30 2.70 5.80
CA PHE A 188 -17.22 2.47 7.23
C PHE A 188 -16.23 1.32 7.53
N PRO A 189 -15.11 1.59 8.21
CA PRO A 189 -14.04 0.60 8.35
C PRO A 189 -14.46 -0.67 9.10
N VAL A 190 -14.08 -1.83 8.56
CA VAL A 190 -14.35 -3.13 9.20
C VAL A 190 -13.76 -3.23 10.62
N ASP A 191 -12.61 -2.60 10.86
CA ASP A 191 -12.00 -2.52 12.19
C ASP A 191 -12.92 -1.83 13.22
N LEU A 192 -13.62 -0.78 12.81
CA LEU A 192 -14.55 -0.06 13.69
C LEU A 192 -15.85 -0.84 13.88
N THR A 193 -16.34 -1.50 12.83
CA THR A 193 -17.43 -2.47 12.95
C THR A 193 -17.08 -3.53 14.00
N ALA A 194 -15.89 -4.13 13.91
CA ALA A 194 -15.42 -5.12 14.85
C ALA A 194 -15.29 -4.57 16.28
N ASP A 195 -14.79 -3.35 16.46
CA ASP A 195 -14.68 -2.71 17.78
C ASP A 195 -16.07 -2.44 18.40
N VAL A 196 -17.04 -1.93 17.63
CA VAL A 196 -18.42 -1.72 18.10
C VAL A 196 -19.09 -3.04 18.46
N CYS A 197 -18.96 -4.06 17.60
CA CYS A 197 -19.52 -5.38 17.84
C CYS A 197 -18.92 -6.00 19.11
N ARG A 198 -17.60 -5.92 19.30
CA ARG A 198 -16.92 -6.48 20.48
C ARG A 198 -17.42 -5.87 21.79
N GLU A 199 -17.66 -4.56 21.83
CA GLU A 199 -18.21 -3.88 23.02
C GLU A 199 -19.63 -4.35 23.37
N ARG A 200 -20.39 -4.86 22.39
CA ARG A 200 -21.73 -5.41 22.56
C ARG A 200 -21.75 -6.94 22.67
N ASN A 201 -20.58 -7.58 22.78
CA ASN A 201 -20.42 -9.04 22.75
C ASN A 201 -20.95 -9.70 21.47
N ILE A 202 -20.87 -8.99 20.34
CA ILE A 202 -21.24 -9.45 19.00
C ILE A 202 -19.94 -9.75 18.23
N LYS A 203 -19.91 -10.85 17.50
CA LYS A 203 -18.85 -11.27 16.60
C LYS A 203 -19.10 -10.70 15.21
N VAL A 204 -18.05 -10.60 14.40
CA VAL A 204 -18.16 -10.29 12.97
C VAL A 204 -17.73 -11.54 12.22
N ASP A 205 -18.52 -11.95 11.22
CA ASP A 205 -18.16 -13.03 10.32
C ASP A 205 -17.06 -12.57 9.34
N GLU A 206 -15.81 -12.68 9.79
CA GLU A 206 -14.62 -12.33 9.01
C GLU A 206 -14.48 -13.20 7.75
N ALA A 207 -14.88 -14.48 7.81
CA ALA A 207 -14.81 -15.39 6.67
C ALA A 207 -15.80 -14.96 5.57
N GLY A 208 -17.03 -14.60 5.95
CA GLY A 208 -18.01 -14.05 5.02
C GLY A 208 -17.58 -12.71 4.41
N PHE A 209 -16.92 -11.85 5.19
CA PHE A 209 -16.39 -10.57 4.70
C PHE A 209 -15.31 -10.79 3.63
N GLU A 210 -14.34 -11.68 3.89
CA GLU A 210 -13.28 -11.99 2.93
C GLU A 210 -13.84 -12.63 1.65
N ALA A 211 -14.83 -13.52 1.77
CA ALA A 211 -15.50 -14.10 0.61
C ALA A 211 -16.16 -13.01 -0.27
N ALA A 212 -16.79 -12.00 0.33
CA ALA A 212 -17.38 -10.88 -0.40
C ALA A 212 -16.31 -9.99 -1.08
N MET A 213 -15.18 -9.75 -0.41
CA MET A 213 -14.02 -9.04 -0.97
C MET A 213 -13.41 -9.77 -2.17
N GLU A 214 -13.27 -11.10 -2.10
CA GLU A 214 -12.76 -11.91 -3.22
C GLU A 214 -13.69 -11.87 -4.43
N GLU A 215 -15.00 -11.95 -4.20
CA GLU A 215 -16.00 -11.87 -5.25
C GLU A 215 -15.97 -10.50 -5.95
N GLN A 216 -15.81 -9.41 -5.21
CA GLN A 216 -15.60 -8.08 -5.79
C GLN A 216 -14.33 -8.02 -6.65
N ARG A 217 -13.20 -8.56 -6.14
CA ARG A 217 -11.94 -8.63 -6.90
C ARG A 217 -12.08 -9.45 -8.18
N ARG A 218 -12.82 -10.56 -8.13
CA ARG A 218 -13.08 -11.42 -9.29
C ARG A 218 -13.86 -10.66 -10.36
N ARG A 219 -14.96 -9.98 -9.99
CA ARG A 219 -15.75 -9.15 -10.92
C ARG A 219 -14.91 -8.03 -11.56
N ALA A 220 -14.03 -7.38 -10.78
CA ALA A 220 -13.12 -6.37 -11.30
C ALA A 220 -12.15 -6.95 -12.35
N ARG A 221 -11.61 -8.16 -12.10
CA ARG A 221 -10.70 -8.86 -13.04
C ARG A 221 -11.42 -9.30 -14.33
N GLU A 222 -12.65 -9.79 -14.23
CA GLU A 222 -13.45 -10.20 -15.40
C GLU A 222 -13.80 -9.02 -16.31
N SER A 223 -13.86 -7.80 -15.76
CA SER A 223 -14.08 -6.57 -16.53
C SER A 223 -12.81 -6.03 -17.22
N SER A 224 -11.61 -6.46 -16.81
CA SER A 224 -10.33 -6.07 -17.41
C SER A 224 -9.83 -7.18 -18.35
N GLY A 225 -10.17 -7.09 -19.64
CA GLY A 225 -10.07 -8.18 -20.63
C GLY A 225 -8.68 -8.76 -21.00
N PHE A 226 -7.69 -8.83 -20.12
CA PHE A 226 -6.46 -9.60 -20.31
C PHE A 226 -5.97 -10.14 -18.94
N GLY A 227 -6.31 -11.39 -18.65
CA GLY A 227 -6.19 -11.97 -17.31
C GLY A 227 -5.41 -13.28 -17.22
N ALA A 228 -4.37 -13.47 -18.04
CA ALA A 228 -3.41 -14.56 -17.82
C ALA A 228 -2.10 -13.97 -17.27
N ASP A 229 -1.85 -14.21 -15.98
CA ASP A 229 -0.66 -13.77 -15.26
C ASP A 229 0.54 -14.66 -15.65
N TYR A 230 1.03 -14.51 -16.89
CA TYR A 230 2.16 -15.27 -17.45
C TYR A 230 3.46 -15.11 -16.61
N ASN A 231 3.56 -14.05 -15.80
CA ASN A 231 4.69 -13.80 -14.91
C ASN A 231 4.87 -14.88 -13.83
N SER A 232 3.81 -15.60 -13.47
CA SER A 232 3.87 -16.64 -12.42
C SER A 232 4.28 -18.02 -12.94
N MET A 233 4.19 -18.27 -14.25
CA MET A 233 4.40 -19.60 -14.85
C MET A 233 5.70 -19.74 -15.64
N ILE A 234 6.24 -18.65 -16.20
CA ILE A 234 7.43 -18.71 -17.04
C ILE A 234 8.70 -18.55 -16.17
N ARG A 235 9.42 -19.66 -15.96
CA ARG A 235 10.79 -19.64 -15.41
C ARG A 235 11.79 -19.69 -16.56
N VAL A 236 12.58 -18.62 -16.71
CA VAL A 236 13.64 -18.54 -17.73
C VAL A 236 14.98 -18.58 -17.00
N ASP A 237 15.79 -19.62 -17.25
CA ASP A 237 17.14 -19.74 -16.71
C ASP A 237 18.19 -18.95 -17.52
N SER A 238 17.77 -18.33 -18.63
CA SER A 238 18.60 -17.50 -19.50
C SER A 238 18.46 -16.02 -19.16
N ALA A 239 19.53 -15.25 -19.36
CA ALA A 239 19.52 -13.79 -19.25
C ALA A 239 19.47 -13.13 -20.64
N SER A 240 18.84 -11.96 -20.72
CA SER A 240 18.86 -11.11 -21.92
C SER A 240 19.70 -9.86 -21.65
N GLU A 241 20.66 -9.56 -22.52
CA GLU A 241 21.38 -8.29 -22.46
C GLU A 241 20.56 -7.17 -23.13
N PHE A 242 20.21 -6.13 -22.36
CA PHE A 242 19.49 -4.99 -22.91
C PHE A 242 20.45 -4.00 -23.60
N LYS A 243 20.23 -3.75 -24.89
CA LYS A 243 21.03 -2.84 -25.74
C LYS A 243 20.26 -1.63 -26.26
N GLY A 244 19.01 -1.45 -25.82
CA GLY A 244 18.10 -0.41 -26.29
C GLY A 244 18.47 1.03 -25.92
N TYR A 245 19.58 1.23 -25.20
CA TYR A 245 20.17 2.56 -24.99
C TYR A 245 21.04 3.01 -26.17
N ASP A 246 21.67 2.07 -26.87
CA ASP A 246 22.63 2.34 -27.93
C ASP A 246 21.99 2.23 -29.32
N SER A 247 21.12 1.23 -29.52
CA SER A 247 20.44 0.97 -30.79
C SER A 247 18.99 0.53 -30.60
N LEU A 248 18.13 0.84 -31.57
CA LEU A 248 16.73 0.39 -31.62
C LEU A 248 16.51 -0.82 -32.54
N ASP A 249 17.57 -1.25 -33.20
CA ASP A 249 17.63 -2.47 -34.00
C ASP A 249 18.96 -3.22 -33.77
N LEU A 250 18.91 -4.54 -33.77
CA LEU A 250 20.09 -5.42 -33.73
C LEU A 250 19.75 -6.83 -34.19
N ASN A 251 20.80 -7.60 -34.52
CA ASN A 251 20.68 -9.04 -34.71
C ASN A 251 20.89 -9.76 -33.38
N ALA A 252 20.01 -10.71 -33.08
CA ALA A 252 20.01 -11.53 -31.87
C ALA A 252 19.71 -12.99 -32.19
N LYS A 253 19.84 -13.87 -31.19
CA LYS A 253 19.46 -15.28 -31.25
C LYS A 253 18.31 -15.56 -30.31
N VAL A 254 17.37 -16.38 -30.76
CA VAL A 254 16.30 -16.91 -29.90
C VAL A 254 16.89 -17.93 -28.92
N VAL A 255 16.71 -17.69 -27.63
CA VAL A 255 17.22 -18.59 -26.56
C VAL A 255 16.10 -19.40 -25.90
N ALA A 256 14.87 -18.91 -25.93
CA ALA A 256 13.71 -19.64 -25.45
C ALA A 256 12.41 -19.16 -26.12
N LEU A 257 11.44 -20.07 -26.22
CA LEU A 257 10.10 -19.82 -26.75
C LEU A 257 9.07 -20.40 -25.78
N PHE A 258 7.97 -19.68 -25.57
CA PHE A 258 6.87 -20.14 -24.73
C PHE A 258 5.53 -19.93 -25.41
N VAL A 259 4.66 -20.94 -25.34
CA VAL A 259 3.25 -20.88 -25.77
C VAL A 259 2.40 -21.33 -24.60
N ASP A 260 1.38 -20.55 -24.23
CA ASP A 260 0.54 -20.81 -23.05
C ASP A 260 1.33 -21.06 -21.76
N GLY A 261 2.46 -20.35 -21.60
CA GLY A 261 3.35 -20.46 -20.44
C GLY A 261 4.26 -21.69 -20.43
N LYS A 262 4.20 -22.56 -21.45
CA LYS A 262 5.01 -23.77 -21.55
C LYS A 262 6.16 -23.57 -22.54
N SER A 263 7.34 -24.05 -22.18
CA SER A 263 8.51 -24.04 -23.06
C SER A 263 8.27 -24.91 -24.28
N VAL A 264 8.61 -24.40 -25.46
CA VAL A 264 8.50 -25.10 -26.76
C VAL A 264 9.77 -24.89 -27.59
N ASP A 265 10.08 -25.81 -28.49
CA ASP A 265 11.25 -25.68 -29.38
C ASP A 265 10.96 -24.81 -30.62
N GLN A 266 9.69 -24.63 -30.96
CA GLN A 266 9.26 -23.85 -32.13
C GLN A 266 7.87 -23.23 -31.95
N VAL A 267 7.64 -22.11 -32.64
CA VAL A 267 6.35 -21.41 -32.77
C VAL A 267 5.98 -21.36 -34.26
N THR A 268 4.71 -21.58 -34.58
CA THR A 268 4.17 -21.57 -35.95
C THR A 268 3.22 -20.39 -36.19
N ALA A 269 3.11 -19.95 -37.45
CA ALA A 269 2.28 -18.80 -37.81
C ALA A 269 0.85 -18.92 -37.27
N GLY A 270 0.34 -17.81 -36.71
CA GLY A 270 -0.97 -17.72 -36.07
C GLY A 270 -0.95 -17.91 -34.56
N GLN A 271 0.16 -18.36 -33.96
CA GLN A 271 0.27 -18.57 -32.51
C GLN A 271 0.73 -17.31 -31.77
N ASP A 272 0.11 -17.06 -30.62
CA ASP A 272 0.61 -16.12 -29.62
C ASP A 272 1.71 -16.81 -28.80
N ALA A 273 2.81 -16.09 -28.56
CA ALA A 273 3.98 -16.63 -27.88
C ALA A 273 4.75 -15.56 -27.11
N VAL A 274 5.62 -16.01 -26.22
CA VAL A 274 6.69 -15.21 -25.62
C VAL A 274 8.02 -15.66 -26.22
N VAL A 275 8.73 -14.72 -26.84
CA VAL A 275 10.07 -14.96 -27.41
C VAL A 275 11.12 -14.35 -26.49
N VAL A 276 12.16 -15.11 -26.14
CA VAL A 276 13.32 -14.61 -25.38
C VAL A 276 14.55 -14.61 -26.27
N LEU A 277 15.25 -13.48 -26.29
CA LEU A 277 16.48 -13.28 -27.06
C LEU A 277 17.70 -13.22 -26.12
N ASN A 278 18.89 -13.58 -26.61
CA ASN A 278 20.15 -13.43 -25.87
C ASN A 278 20.47 -11.94 -25.59
N GLU A 279 20.16 -11.06 -26.54
CA GLU A 279 20.27 -9.61 -26.43
C GLU A 279 19.08 -8.95 -27.13
N THR A 280 18.66 -7.77 -26.67
CA THR A 280 17.48 -7.10 -27.23
C THR A 280 17.52 -5.58 -27.12
N PRO A 281 17.01 -4.85 -28.14
CA PRO A 281 16.80 -3.41 -28.06
C PRO A 281 15.48 -3.04 -27.36
N PHE A 282 14.59 -4.01 -27.08
CA PHE A 282 13.27 -3.76 -26.50
C PHE A 282 13.35 -3.53 -24.99
N TYR A 283 12.84 -2.39 -24.53
CA TYR A 283 12.71 -2.12 -23.11
C TYR A 283 11.58 -2.96 -22.53
N GLY A 284 11.92 -3.85 -21.61
CA GLY A 284 10.92 -4.57 -20.79
C GLY A 284 10.29 -3.65 -19.76
N GLU A 285 8.95 -3.68 -19.67
CA GLU A 285 8.14 -2.86 -18.77
C GLU A 285 8.73 -2.82 -17.35
N SER A 286 8.92 -1.60 -16.84
CA SER A 286 9.60 -1.37 -15.58
C SER A 286 9.45 0.09 -15.14
N GLY A 287 9.37 0.32 -13.82
CA GLY A 287 9.36 1.68 -13.25
C GLY A 287 8.17 2.55 -13.70
N GLY A 288 7.04 1.93 -14.04
CA GLY A 288 5.85 2.60 -14.57
C GLY A 288 5.88 2.84 -16.08
N GLN A 289 7.01 2.62 -16.76
CA GLN A 289 7.10 2.75 -18.21
C GLN A 289 6.71 1.44 -18.89
N VAL A 290 5.72 1.51 -19.79
CA VAL A 290 5.25 0.36 -20.58
C VAL A 290 6.35 -0.23 -21.46
N GLY A 291 6.21 -1.52 -21.76
CA GLY A 291 7.10 -2.26 -22.65
C GLY A 291 7.13 -1.71 -24.08
N ASP A 292 8.26 -1.91 -24.75
CA ASP A 292 8.41 -1.59 -26.16
C ASP A 292 7.61 -2.54 -27.06
N LYS A 293 7.30 -2.06 -28.27
CA LYS A 293 6.61 -2.79 -29.34
C LYS A 293 7.45 -2.72 -30.60
N GLY A 294 7.20 -3.62 -31.54
CA GLY A 294 7.99 -3.69 -32.77
C GLY A 294 7.90 -5.04 -33.44
N THR A 295 8.98 -5.46 -34.08
CA THR A 295 9.04 -6.72 -34.84
C THR A 295 10.32 -7.49 -34.55
N VAL A 296 10.21 -8.82 -34.57
CA VAL A 296 11.35 -9.74 -34.62
C VAL A 296 11.26 -10.51 -35.93
N LYS A 297 12.22 -10.30 -36.83
CA LYS A 297 12.19 -10.83 -38.19
C LYS A 297 13.38 -11.75 -38.46
N GLY A 298 13.18 -12.75 -39.30
CA GLY A 298 14.22 -13.69 -39.71
C GLY A 298 13.99 -14.17 -41.14
N ASN A 299 14.70 -15.21 -41.56
CA ASN A 299 14.54 -15.77 -42.89
C ASN A 299 13.14 -16.40 -43.08
N GLY A 300 12.19 -15.63 -43.63
CA GLY A 300 10.79 -16.04 -43.81
C GLY A 300 9.94 -15.99 -42.53
N VAL A 301 10.45 -15.37 -41.46
CA VAL A 301 9.79 -15.26 -40.15
C VAL A 301 9.45 -13.79 -39.87
N ASP A 302 8.22 -13.52 -39.45
CA ASP A 302 7.79 -12.19 -38.99
C ASP A 302 6.96 -12.35 -37.70
N PHE A 303 7.53 -11.94 -36.57
CA PHE A 303 6.89 -11.96 -35.27
C PHE A 303 6.58 -10.54 -34.82
N ALA A 304 5.29 -10.24 -34.65
CA ALA A 304 4.81 -8.93 -34.20
C ALA A 304 4.83 -8.85 -32.68
N VAL A 305 5.69 -8.00 -32.12
CA VAL A 305 5.82 -7.78 -30.67
C VAL A 305 4.79 -6.74 -30.23
N ASN A 306 3.82 -7.19 -29.44
CA ASN A 306 2.73 -6.38 -28.93
C ASN A 306 3.01 -5.79 -27.54
N ASP A 307 3.90 -6.42 -26.78
CA ASP A 307 4.35 -5.97 -25.47
C ASP A 307 5.70 -6.61 -25.11
N THR A 308 6.45 -6.00 -24.19
CA THR A 308 7.74 -6.51 -23.71
C THR A 308 7.79 -6.47 -22.19
N GLN A 309 8.01 -7.61 -21.55
CA GLN A 309 7.97 -7.77 -20.09
C GLN A 309 9.28 -8.37 -19.56
N LYS A 310 9.57 -8.15 -18.26
CA LYS A 310 10.73 -8.74 -17.59
C LYS A 310 10.36 -10.04 -16.86
N TYR A 311 11.12 -11.10 -17.11
CA TYR A 311 10.99 -12.40 -16.46
C TYR A 311 12.30 -12.73 -15.72
N GLY A 312 12.47 -12.18 -14.52
CA GLY A 312 13.74 -12.26 -13.80
C GLY A 312 14.85 -11.48 -14.53
N GLN A 313 15.88 -12.18 -15.04
CA GLN A 313 16.95 -11.58 -15.85
C GLN A 313 16.68 -11.65 -17.37
N ALA A 314 15.61 -12.32 -17.79
CA ALA A 314 15.20 -12.39 -19.19
C ALA A 314 14.27 -11.24 -19.56
N ILE A 315 14.31 -10.85 -20.84
CA ILE A 315 13.34 -9.92 -21.44
C ILE A 315 12.51 -10.72 -22.44
N GLY A 316 11.21 -10.85 -22.16
CA GLY A 316 10.26 -11.59 -22.97
C GLY A 316 9.49 -10.65 -23.90
N HIS A 317 9.40 -11.04 -25.16
CA HIS A 317 8.70 -10.31 -26.22
C HIS A 317 7.36 -11.03 -26.45
N LEU A 318 6.27 -10.44 -25.97
CA LEU A 318 4.93 -10.99 -26.07
C LEU A 318 4.34 -10.54 -27.40
N GLY A 319 3.85 -11.50 -28.17
CA GLY A 319 3.44 -11.20 -29.53
C GLY A 319 2.83 -12.39 -30.25
N LYS A 320 2.65 -12.20 -31.54
CA LYS A 320 2.06 -13.19 -32.43
C LYS A 320 2.98 -13.45 -33.60
N LEU A 321 3.19 -14.73 -33.92
CA LEU A 321 3.91 -15.10 -35.14
C LEU A 321 2.99 -14.90 -36.34
N VAL A 322 3.32 -13.95 -37.22
CA VAL A 322 2.50 -13.60 -38.38
C VAL A 322 2.80 -14.55 -39.55
N THR A 323 4.08 -14.80 -39.83
CA THR A 323 4.52 -15.69 -40.91
C THR A 323 5.71 -16.54 -40.48
N GLY A 324 5.79 -17.76 -41.05
CA GLY A 324 6.94 -18.66 -40.88
C GLY A 324 6.85 -19.59 -39.68
N VAL A 325 8.01 -20.14 -39.31
CA VAL A 325 8.23 -20.97 -38.12
C VAL A 325 9.47 -20.43 -37.43
N LEU A 326 9.35 -20.02 -36.18
CA LEU A 326 10.46 -19.53 -35.37
C LEU A 326 10.92 -20.63 -34.41
N LYS A 327 12.23 -20.92 -34.36
CA LYS A 327 12.81 -21.97 -33.52
C LYS A 327 13.83 -21.42 -32.54
N VAL A 328 14.03 -22.14 -31.43
CA VAL A 328 15.14 -21.87 -30.53
C VAL A 328 16.46 -22.04 -31.28
N GLY A 329 17.35 -21.06 -31.17
CA GLY A 329 18.64 -21.00 -31.88
C GLY A 329 18.63 -20.17 -33.16
N ASP A 330 17.46 -19.77 -33.68
CA ASP A 330 17.37 -18.95 -34.88
C ASP A 330 18.00 -17.56 -34.68
N SER A 331 18.65 -17.06 -35.73
CA SER A 331 19.15 -15.68 -35.78
C SER A 331 18.08 -14.77 -36.39
N VAL A 332 17.79 -13.68 -35.68
CA VAL A 332 16.69 -12.75 -35.98
C VAL A 332 17.14 -11.29 -35.83
N GLU A 333 16.56 -10.41 -36.63
CA GLU A 333 16.64 -8.96 -36.50
C GLU A 333 15.50 -8.50 -35.58
N ALA A 334 15.85 -7.93 -34.44
CA ALA A 334 14.91 -7.35 -33.48
C ALA A 334 14.86 -5.83 -33.70
N LYS A 335 13.68 -5.27 -33.97
CA LYS A 335 13.50 -3.85 -34.28
C LYS A 335 12.34 -3.23 -33.51
N VAL A 336 12.63 -2.20 -32.72
CA VAL A 336 11.65 -1.44 -31.94
C VAL A 336 10.90 -0.42 -32.82
N ASP A 337 9.63 -0.17 -32.51
CA ASP A 337 8.88 0.97 -33.04
C ASP A 337 9.47 2.28 -32.49
N GLU A 338 10.37 2.88 -33.26
CA GLU A 338 11.10 4.08 -32.91
C GLU A 338 10.18 5.27 -32.60
N ALA A 339 9.12 5.47 -33.40
CA ALA A 339 8.19 6.58 -33.22
C ALA A 339 7.45 6.45 -31.88
N ARG A 340 7.01 5.23 -31.53
CA ARG A 340 6.40 4.94 -30.24
C ARG A 340 7.39 5.10 -29.09
N ARG A 341 8.61 4.56 -29.23
CA ARG A 341 9.69 4.69 -28.24
C ARG A 341 10.01 6.15 -27.94
N ALA A 342 10.07 7.00 -28.96
CA ALA A 342 10.33 8.42 -28.81
C ALA A 342 9.25 9.12 -27.97
N ARG A 343 7.97 8.85 -28.22
CA ARG A 343 6.86 9.41 -27.41
C ARG A 343 6.95 8.98 -25.95
N ILE A 344 7.25 7.71 -25.70
CA ILE A 344 7.42 7.17 -24.34
C ILE A 344 8.59 7.86 -23.62
N ARG A 345 9.74 8.05 -24.29
CA ARG A 345 10.90 8.76 -23.72
C ARG A 345 10.55 10.20 -23.33
N LEU A 346 9.83 10.92 -24.18
CA LEU A 346 9.37 12.28 -23.88
C LEU A 346 8.48 12.31 -22.64
N ASN A 347 7.51 11.39 -22.55
CA ASN A 347 6.63 11.28 -21.39
C ASN A 347 7.42 10.89 -20.12
N HIS A 348 8.42 10.02 -20.23
CA HIS A 348 9.30 9.68 -19.11
C HIS A 348 10.05 10.90 -18.59
N SER A 349 10.66 11.68 -19.48
CA SER A 349 11.34 12.93 -19.11
C SER A 349 10.38 13.93 -18.47
N ALA A 350 9.16 14.06 -19.01
CA ALA A 350 8.13 14.92 -18.44
C ALA A 350 7.72 14.49 -17.03
N THR A 351 7.71 13.18 -16.72
CA THR A 351 7.45 12.68 -15.36
C THR A 351 8.49 13.21 -14.36
N HIS A 352 9.79 13.20 -14.71
CA HIS A 352 10.83 13.75 -13.82
C HIS A 352 10.72 15.26 -13.65
N LEU A 353 10.43 15.99 -14.74
CA LEU A 353 10.22 17.43 -14.68
C LEU A 353 9.01 17.79 -13.80
N LEU A 354 7.90 17.06 -13.95
CA LEU A 354 6.72 17.23 -13.12
C LEU A 354 7.03 16.98 -11.64
N HIS A 355 7.75 15.91 -11.33
CA HIS A 355 8.13 15.60 -9.94
C HIS A 355 9.01 16.71 -9.34
N ALA A 356 9.99 17.21 -10.10
CA ALA A 356 10.83 18.33 -9.66
C ALA A 356 10.01 19.60 -9.40
N ALA A 357 9.08 19.94 -10.30
CA ALA A 357 8.19 21.09 -10.15
C ALA A 357 7.26 20.95 -8.94
N LEU A 358 6.67 19.77 -8.72
CA LEU A 358 5.84 19.51 -7.54
C LEU A 358 6.62 19.71 -6.24
N ARG A 359 7.88 19.26 -6.20
CA ARG A 359 8.75 19.46 -5.01
C ARG A 359 9.11 20.93 -4.78
N GLN A 360 9.18 21.75 -5.84
CA GLN A 360 9.43 23.18 -5.71
C GLN A 360 8.19 23.94 -5.22
N VAL A 361 7.00 23.58 -5.71
CA VAL A 361 5.75 24.31 -5.42
C VAL A 361 5.13 23.85 -4.11
N LEU A 362 5.03 22.54 -3.90
CA LEU A 362 4.35 21.95 -2.75
C LEU A 362 5.32 21.62 -1.62
N GLY A 363 6.60 21.40 -1.94
CA GLY A 363 7.67 21.15 -0.97
C GLY A 363 8.29 19.76 -1.07
N THR A 364 9.38 19.56 -0.34
CA THR A 364 10.23 18.35 -0.44
C THR A 364 9.60 17.07 0.11
N HIS A 365 8.45 17.18 0.78
CA HIS A 365 7.66 16.05 1.27
C HIS A 365 6.90 15.32 0.16
N VAL A 366 6.77 15.93 -1.02
CA VAL A 366 6.17 15.25 -2.18
C VAL A 366 7.04 14.04 -2.55
N ALA A 367 6.41 12.87 -2.51
CA ALA A 367 7.00 11.60 -2.87
C ALA A 367 6.12 10.89 -3.90
N GLN A 368 6.75 10.33 -4.93
CA GLN A 368 6.09 9.48 -5.91
C GLN A 368 5.49 8.24 -5.23
N LYS A 369 4.21 7.99 -5.51
CA LYS A 369 3.45 6.81 -5.06
C LYS A 369 3.07 5.86 -6.19
N GLY A 370 3.01 6.38 -7.41
CA GLY A 370 2.68 5.61 -8.60
C GLY A 370 3.11 6.35 -9.86
N SER A 371 3.37 5.60 -10.93
CA SER A 371 3.69 6.17 -12.23
C SER A 371 3.20 5.24 -13.33
N LEU A 372 2.63 5.82 -14.38
CA LEU A 372 2.36 5.17 -15.65
C LEU A 372 2.91 6.07 -16.75
N VAL A 373 3.72 5.53 -17.64
CA VAL A 373 4.30 6.22 -18.78
C VAL A 373 4.07 5.37 -20.02
N ASN A 374 3.23 5.85 -20.93
CA ASN A 374 2.95 5.19 -22.21
C ASN A 374 3.09 6.17 -23.37
N ASP A 375 2.80 5.72 -24.59
CA ASP A 375 2.98 6.52 -25.80
C ASP A 375 1.87 7.55 -26.04
N LYS A 376 0.81 7.54 -25.21
CA LYS A 376 -0.31 8.49 -25.25
C LYS A 376 -0.22 9.55 -24.15
N GLY A 377 0.43 9.26 -23.04
CA GLY A 377 0.59 10.20 -21.93
C GLY A 377 1.29 9.57 -20.72
N LEU A 378 1.26 10.33 -19.62
CA LEU A 378 1.76 9.90 -18.33
C LEU A 378 0.72 10.14 -17.23
N ARG A 379 0.76 9.30 -16.19
CA ARG A 379 0.08 9.50 -14.91
C ARG A 379 1.14 9.51 -13.83
N PHE A 380 1.08 10.48 -12.94
CA PHE A 380 2.01 10.60 -11.81
C PHE A 380 1.20 10.74 -10.52
N ASP A 381 1.24 9.70 -9.70
CA ASP A 381 0.54 9.67 -8.42
C ASP A 381 1.55 10.06 -7.34
N PHE A 382 1.22 11.05 -6.51
CA PHE A 382 2.10 11.56 -5.47
C PHE A 382 1.34 11.80 -4.17
N SER A 383 2.05 11.73 -3.04
CA SER A 383 1.50 12.18 -1.77
C SER A 383 1.67 13.69 -1.62
N SER A 384 0.57 14.38 -1.35
CA SER A 384 0.53 15.81 -0.98
C SER A 384 -0.40 15.98 0.21
N PHE A 385 -0.07 16.95 1.07
CA PHE A 385 -0.90 17.37 2.20
C PHE A 385 -1.99 18.34 1.79
#